data_AF-A0AAD1VNA6-F1
#
_entry.id   AF-A0AAD1VNA6-F1
#
_cell.length_a   1.000
_cell.length_b   1.000
_cell.length_c   1.000
_cell.angle_alpha   90.00
_cell.angle_beta   90.00
_cell.angle_gamma   90.00
#
_symmetry.space_group_name_H-M   'P 1'
#
loop_
_entity.id
_entity.type
_entity.pdbx_description
1 polymer ?
#
loop_
_entity_poly.entity_id
_entity_poly.type
_entity_poly.pdbx_seq_one_letter_code
_entity_poly.pdbx_strand_id
1 'polypeptide(L)'
;MMIWDPFHHKKLLSMHTGHTANIFSVKFLPHSGDRILITGAADAKVHVHDVNSRETLHVFSEHTNRVKRIATAPMWPNTFWSAGEDGLIRQYDLRESSTHSDVLIDLTEYCGQLVEAKCVSVSPQDNNCLAVGASGPFVRLYDIRMIHSHRKNLQQTQSGIHTFCSRQKPIPEGAAQYYVAGHLPIKLPDYNNRLRVLVATYVTFSPDGTELLVNMGGEQVYLFDLTFKQRPCTFLLPKSHHNSGDVQNGKTSTNGLYLYSNGFRVNDTKTLVGSSPELPPHLEKVKQKANDAFAHQQWSQAIELYSQAVKRAPRSAMLYGNRAAAYMKRKWDGDHYDALRDCLQALALNPAHLKAHFRLARCLFELRYVSEALECLEEFKIKFPEQAQSSACDALDRDIRVALFSKTENLDDKKGNVRLRSGVRKDSLSEDELLLRERSLDYKHRYCGHCNTTTDIKEASFMGSNAQYIVSGSDDGSFFIWEKDTRALIRVLQGDESIVNCLQPHPSYCFLATSGIDPVVRLWSPRPESEGPDRRVVQDMESACQANQRRMNADPLEVMLLNMGYRITGLSGGGPGTGSGGSDDEDTAEGQVQCRPS
;
A
#
# COMPACT_ATOMS: atom_id res chain seq x y z
N MET A 1 6.97 -7.11 29.89
CA MET A 1 7.59 -7.78 28.73
C MET A 1 7.96 -9.21 29.09
N MET A 2 7.83 -10.16 28.16
CA MET A 2 8.23 -11.56 28.36
C MET A 2 9.19 -11.99 27.27
N ILE A 3 10.20 -12.79 27.63
CA ILE A 3 11.11 -13.44 26.68
C ILE A 3 10.84 -14.95 26.74
N TRP A 4 10.71 -15.56 25.57
CA TRP A 4 10.34 -16.95 25.39
C TRP A 4 11.34 -17.68 24.51
N ASP A 5 11.60 -18.93 24.84
CA ASP A 5 12.22 -19.90 23.96
C ASP A 5 11.10 -20.55 23.13
N PRO A 6 11.03 -20.28 21.82
CA PRO A 6 9.95 -20.79 20.98
C PRO A 6 10.10 -22.29 20.68
N PHE A 7 11.31 -22.86 20.78
CA PHE A 7 11.57 -24.27 20.45
C PHE A 7 11.29 -25.20 21.62
N HIS A 8 11.60 -24.74 22.83
CA HIS A 8 11.31 -25.48 24.07
C HIS A 8 9.95 -25.10 24.69
N HIS A 9 9.19 -24.21 24.03
CA HIS A 9 7.91 -23.68 24.52
C HIS A 9 7.98 -23.17 25.97
N LYS A 10 9.09 -22.51 26.32
CA LYS A 10 9.41 -22.13 27.70
C LYS A 10 9.58 -20.63 27.83
N LYS A 11 8.86 -20.03 28.79
CA LYS A 11 9.13 -18.66 29.21
C LYS A 11 10.49 -18.59 29.91
N LEU A 12 11.41 -17.81 29.35
CA LEU A 12 12.75 -17.60 29.89
C LEU A 12 12.76 -16.50 30.94
N LEU A 13 12.09 -15.38 30.66
CA LEU A 13 12.11 -14.19 31.50
C LEU A 13 10.76 -13.44 31.47
N SER A 14 10.43 -12.80 32.59
CA SER A 14 9.39 -11.78 32.67
C SER A 14 9.95 -10.56 33.40
N MET A 15 9.82 -9.40 32.78
CA MET A 15 10.34 -8.13 33.30
C MET A 15 9.27 -7.04 33.24
N HIS A 16 9.23 -6.22 34.29
CA HIS A 16 8.39 -5.02 34.31
C HIS A 16 9.07 -3.91 33.49
N THR A 17 8.36 -3.36 32.52
CA THR A 17 8.92 -2.37 31.58
C THR A 17 8.79 -0.93 32.06
N GLY A 18 7.99 -0.66 33.09
CA GLY A 18 7.70 0.69 33.57
C GLY A 18 6.79 1.52 32.65
N HIS A 19 6.37 1.00 31.49
CA HIS A 19 5.41 1.68 30.61
C HIS A 19 4.02 1.70 31.24
N THR A 20 3.29 2.81 31.05
CA THR A 20 1.94 3.00 31.60
C THR A 20 0.83 2.74 30.57
N ALA A 21 1.18 2.46 29.32
CA ALA A 21 0.24 2.20 28.24
C ALA A 21 0.78 1.14 27.26
N ASN A 22 0.00 0.80 26.23
CA ASN A 22 0.32 -0.28 25.28
C ASN A 22 1.68 -0.08 24.62
N ILE A 23 2.48 -1.15 24.59
CA ILE A 23 3.78 -1.18 23.90
C ILE A 23 3.52 -1.55 22.44
N PHE A 24 3.89 -0.66 21.51
CA PHE A 24 3.68 -0.89 20.07
C PHE A 24 4.89 -1.52 19.38
N SER A 25 6.09 -1.35 19.92
CA SER A 25 7.30 -1.86 19.29
C SER A 25 8.35 -2.28 20.31
N VAL A 26 8.96 -3.44 20.06
CA VAL A 26 10.04 -4.01 20.85
C VAL A 26 11.12 -4.53 19.88
N LYS A 27 12.38 -4.18 20.10
CA LYS A 27 13.53 -4.64 19.30
C LYS A 27 14.74 -4.92 20.17
N PHE A 28 15.48 -5.98 19.84
CA PHE A 28 16.83 -6.19 20.35
C PHE A 28 17.79 -5.25 19.64
N LEU A 29 18.72 -4.66 20.40
CA LEU A 29 19.81 -3.89 19.83
C LEU A 29 20.85 -4.85 19.23
N PRO A 30 21.20 -4.72 17.94
CA PRO A 30 22.20 -5.57 17.29
C PRO A 30 23.55 -5.53 18.01
N HIS A 31 24.31 -6.64 17.93
CA HIS A 31 25.64 -6.80 18.56
C HIS A 31 25.69 -6.67 20.09
N SER A 32 24.55 -6.56 20.77
CA SER A 32 24.48 -6.56 22.23
C SER A 32 24.49 -7.95 22.87
N GLY A 33 24.54 -9.03 22.06
CA GLY A 33 24.42 -10.42 22.54
C GLY A 33 23.07 -10.69 23.20
N ASP A 34 21.99 -10.15 22.61
CA ASP A 34 20.61 -10.20 23.12
C ASP A 34 20.41 -9.60 24.53
N ARG A 35 21.38 -8.80 24.99
CA ARG A 35 21.35 -8.14 26.30
C ARG A 35 20.45 -6.91 26.32
N ILE A 36 20.47 -6.11 25.26
CA ILE A 36 19.80 -4.81 25.26
C ILE A 36 18.52 -4.86 24.45
N LEU A 37 17.40 -4.47 25.08
CA LEU A 37 16.07 -4.38 24.49
C LEU A 37 15.56 -2.95 24.52
N ILE A 38 14.94 -2.52 23.42
CA ILE A 38 14.35 -1.19 23.29
C ILE A 38 12.84 -1.35 23.12
N THR A 39 12.07 -0.57 23.87
CA THR A 39 10.60 -0.56 23.81
C THR A 39 10.07 0.84 23.56
N GLY A 40 9.10 0.96 22.65
CA GLY A 40 8.35 2.20 22.39
C GLY A 40 6.85 1.97 22.60
N ALA A 41 6.18 2.91 23.26
CA ALA A 41 4.81 2.72 23.73
C ALA A 41 3.89 3.94 23.54
N ALA A 42 2.61 3.71 23.82
CA ALA A 42 1.54 4.71 23.78
C ALA A 42 1.64 5.79 24.86
N ASP A 43 2.51 5.62 25.86
CA ASP A 43 2.78 6.62 26.90
C ASP A 43 3.79 7.70 26.45
N ALA A 44 4.09 7.74 25.14
CA ALA A 44 5.05 8.63 24.51
C ALA A 44 6.51 8.42 24.96
N LYS A 45 6.84 7.27 25.56
CA LYS A 45 8.19 6.98 26.06
C LYS A 45 8.89 5.91 25.25
N VAL A 46 10.22 6.01 25.26
CA VAL A 46 11.13 4.97 24.79
C VAL A 46 11.99 4.51 25.94
N HIS A 47 11.97 3.21 26.26
CA HIS A 47 12.76 2.63 27.33
C HIS A 47 13.83 1.69 26.76
N VAL A 48 15.01 1.71 27.38
CA VAL A 48 16.12 0.80 27.08
C VAL A 48 16.35 -0.08 28.29
N HIS A 49 16.32 -1.39 28.10
CA HIS A 49 16.38 -2.38 29.16
C HIS A 49 17.60 -3.28 28.99
N ASP A 50 18.18 -3.67 30.12
CA ASP A 50 19.15 -4.75 30.20
C ASP A 50 18.46 -6.04 30.64
N VAL A 51 18.47 -7.03 29.77
CA VAL A 51 17.84 -8.35 29.97
C VAL A 51 18.52 -9.12 31.11
N ASN A 52 19.83 -8.95 31.29
CA ASN A 52 20.59 -9.71 32.28
C ASN A 52 20.35 -9.18 33.69
N SER A 53 20.41 -7.86 33.88
CA SER A 53 20.11 -7.23 35.18
C SER A 53 18.61 -7.12 35.44
N ARG A 54 17.77 -7.20 34.39
CA ARG A 54 16.31 -7.01 34.44
C ARG A 54 15.91 -5.60 34.85
N GLU A 55 16.71 -4.62 34.44
CA GLU A 55 16.54 -3.22 34.79
C GLU A 55 16.35 -2.36 33.55
N THR A 56 15.60 -1.28 33.71
CA THR A 56 15.52 -0.21 32.70
C THR A 56 16.72 0.72 32.88
N LEU A 57 17.63 0.73 31.90
CA LEU A 57 18.83 1.56 31.90
C LEU A 57 18.51 3.02 31.59
N HIS A 58 17.66 3.26 30.59
CA HIS A 58 17.31 4.60 30.13
C HIS A 58 15.81 4.73 29.87
N VAL A 59 15.27 5.91 30.18
CA VAL A 59 13.89 6.31 29.91
C VAL A 59 13.93 7.65 29.19
N PHE A 60 13.56 7.66 27.92
CA PHE A 60 13.44 8.86 27.10
C PHE A 60 11.98 9.27 27.00
N SER A 61 11.67 10.51 27.38
CA SER A 61 10.29 11.06 27.41
C SER A 61 10.12 12.28 26.51
N GLU A 62 10.95 12.40 25.47
CA GLU A 62 10.96 13.59 24.59
C GLU A 62 9.81 13.59 23.57
N HIS A 63 9.25 12.42 23.22
CA HIS A 63 8.05 12.36 22.38
C HIS A 63 6.85 12.94 23.11
N THR A 64 6.05 13.73 22.38
CA THR A 64 4.83 14.35 22.93
C THR A 64 3.57 13.53 22.63
N ASN A 65 3.70 12.50 21.79
CA ASN A 65 2.63 11.60 21.42
C ASN A 65 3.14 10.15 21.30
N ARG A 66 2.25 9.19 21.05
CA ARG A 66 2.52 7.75 21.06
C ARG A 66 3.69 7.36 20.17
N VAL A 67 4.60 6.52 20.68
CA VAL A 67 5.72 5.97 19.91
C VAL A 67 5.27 4.68 19.22
N LYS A 68 5.20 4.70 17.90
CA LYS A 68 4.63 3.60 17.11
C LYS A 68 5.64 2.54 16.71
N ARG A 69 6.88 2.94 16.42
CA ARG A 69 7.88 2.01 15.88
C ARG A 69 9.29 2.35 16.36
N ILE A 70 10.05 1.32 16.67
CA ILE A 70 11.49 1.37 16.89
C ILE A 70 12.19 0.71 15.70
N ALA A 71 13.24 1.36 15.19
CA ALA A 71 14.14 0.80 14.20
C ALA A 71 15.57 0.75 14.75
N THR A 72 16.24 -0.35 14.47
CA THR A 72 17.65 -0.58 14.81
C THR A 72 18.42 -0.85 13.52
N ALA A 73 19.68 -0.46 13.47
CA ALA A 73 20.50 -0.72 12.28
C ALA A 73 21.54 -1.81 12.55
N PRO A 74 21.71 -2.80 11.66
CA PRO A 74 22.66 -3.89 11.87
C PRO A 74 24.08 -3.40 12.13
N MET A 75 24.58 -2.45 11.35
CA MET A 75 25.99 -2.03 11.45
C MET A 75 26.28 -0.99 12.54
N TRP A 76 25.27 -0.41 13.19
CA TRP A 76 25.44 0.67 14.18
C TRP A 76 24.96 0.21 15.56
N PRO A 77 25.85 -0.41 16.36
CA PRO A 77 25.45 -1.21 17.51
C PRO A 77 24.92 -0.40 18.70
N ASN A 78 25.09 0.91 18.73
CA ASN A 78 24.67 1.77 19.83
C ASN A 78 23.62 2.81 19.41
N THR A 79 23.15 2.75 18.17
CA THR A 79 22.25 3.76 17.61
C THR A 79 20.94 3.12 17.19
N PHE A 80 19.84 3.78 17.52
CA PHE A 80 18.50 3.37 17.10
C PHE A 80 17.60 4.58 16.86
N TRP A 81 16.45 4.35 16.25
CA TRP A 81 15.48 5.39 15.92
C TRP A 81 14.09 5.04 16.42
N SER A 82 13.29 6.07 16.68
CA SER A 82 11.87 5.95 16.97
C SER A 82 11.04 6.80 16.01
N ALA A 83 9.83 6.32 15.70
CA ALA A 83 8.79 7.07 15.01
C ALA A 83 7.62 7.34 15.97
N GLY A 84 7.25 8.61 16.12
CA GLY A 84 6.16 9.05 16.97
C GLY A 84 5.02 9.74 16.22
N GLU A 85 3.81 9.66 16.79
CA GLU A 85 2.64 10.40 16.29
C GLU A 85 2.74 11.92 16.51
N ASP A 86 3.84 12.40 17.09
CA ASP A 86 4.19 13.82 17.12
C ASP A 86 4.82 14.30 15.81
N GLY A 87 4.92 13.41 14.81
CA GLY A 87 5.49 13.71 13.49
C GLY A 87 7.02 13.68 13.47
N LEU A 88 7.65 13.21 14.55
CA LEU A 88 9.10 13.24 14.69
C LEU A 88 9.70 11.85 14.51
N ILE A 89 10.85 11.80 13.81
CA ILE A 89 11.78 10.68 13.84
C ILE A 89 12.97 11.10 14.69
N ARG A 90 13.19 10.40 15.80
CA ARG A 90 14.29 10.68 16.73
C ARG A 90 15.38 9.63 16.61
N GLN A 91 16.62 10.05 16.84
CA GLN A 91 17.81 9.22 16.90
C GLN A 91 18.34 9.20 18.33
N TYR A 92 18.80 8.04 18.77
CA TYR A 92 19.36 7.81 20.10
C TYR A 92 20.73 7.18 19.93
N ASP A 93 21.74 7.70 20.63
CA ASP A 93 23.08 7.10 20.69
C ASP A 93 23.40 6.76 22.15
N LEU A 94 23.45 5.47 22.45
CA LEU A 94 23.69 4.96 23.81
C LEU A 94 25.12 5.18 24.31
N ARG A 95 26.03 5.66 23.44
CA ARG A 95 27.39 6.05 23.86
C ARG A 95 27.41 7.44 24.48
N GLU A 96 26.44 8.28 24.14
CA GLU A 96 26.33 9.59 24.74
C GLU A 96 25.75 9.45 26.16
N SER A 97 26.34 10.16 27.11
CA SER A 97 25.84 10.21 28.49
C SER A 97 24.56 11.03 28.62
N SER A 98 24.08 11.63 27.53
CA SER A 98 22.88 12.45 27.52
C SER A 98 21.64 11.56 27.60
N THR A 99 20.67 11.94 28.44
CA THR A 99 19.34 11.33 28.44
C THR A 99 18.45 11.94 27.36
N HIS A 100 19.05 12.51 26.32
CA HIS A 100 18.37 13.24 25.26
C HIS A 100 18.53 12.52 23.94
N SER A 101 17.54 12.72 23.08
CA SER A 101 17.49 12.18 21.73
C SER A 101 17.56 13.32 20.73
N ASP A 102 18.29 13.12 19.64
CA ASP A 102 18.34 14.10 18.56
C ASP A 102 17.13 13.93 17.63
N VAL A 103 16.53 15.06 17.21
CA VAL A 103 15.50 15.05 16.16
C VAL A 103 16.20 14.91 14.81
N LEU A 104 16.06 13.74 14.18
CA LEU A 104 16.62 13.47 12.87
C LEU A 104 15.72 14.04 11.77
N ILE A 105 14.42 13.76 11.81
CA ILE A 105 13.43 14.24 10.84
C ILE A 105 12.25 14.84 11.58
N ASP A 106 11.95 16.11 11.30
CA ASP A 106 10.75 16.78 11.77
C ASP A 106 9.73 16.88 10.63
N LEU A 107 8.83 15.90 10.53
CA LEU A 107 7.82 15.90 9.47
C LEU A 107 6.85 17.08 9.62
N THR A 108 6.69 17.66 10.81
CA THR A 108 5.76 18.77 11.02
C THR A 108 6.19 20.03 10.26
N GLU A 109 7.51 20.24 10.11
CA GLU A 109 8.08 21.33 9.30
C GLU A 109 7.85 21.13 7.79
N TYR A 110 7.73 19.88 7.34
CA TYR A 110 7.67 19.51 5.91
C TYR A 110 6.25 19.18 5.40
N CYS A 111 5.43 18.52 6.22
CA CYS A 111 4.13 17.96 5.84
C CYS A 111 2.95 18.66 6.56
N GLY A 112 3.24 19.56 7.51
CA GLY A 112 2.25 20.27 8.32
C GLY A 112 2.08 19.68 9.72
N GLN A 113 1.49 20.48 10.63
CA GLN A 113 1.47 20.21 12.07
C GLN A 113 0.69 18.97 12.52
N LEU A 114 -0.17 18.40 11.67
CA LEU A 114 -1.02 17.23 12.00
C LEU A 114 -0.48 15.92 11.40
N VAL A 115 0.75 15.92 10.87
CA VAL A 115 1.37 14.71 10.35
C VAL A 115 1.84 13.82 11.50
N GLU A 116 1.61 12.52 11.36
CA GLU A 116 2.01 11.51 12.32
C GLU A 116 3.04 10.59 11.66
N ALA A 117 4.14 10.27 12.35
CA ALA A 117 5.04 9.22 11.90
C ALA A 117 4.53 7.87 12.43
N LYS A 118 4.18 6.95 11.53
CA LYS A 118 3.59 5.65 11.90
C LYS A 118 4.60 4.53 11.93
N CYS A 119 5.56 4.55 11.02
CA CYS A 119 6.58 3.52 10.96
C CYS A 119 7.90 4.04 10.38
N VAL A 120 8.97 3.37 10.78
CA VAL A 120 10.33 3.64 10.33
C VAL A 120 11.06 2.30 10.20
N SER A 121 11.92 2.18 9.18
CA SER A 121 12.80 1.03 8.98
C SER A 121 14.13 1.51 8.41
N VAL A 122 15.21 0.82 8.76
CA VAL A 122 16.57 1.11 8.27
C VAL A 122 16.96 0.00 7.30
N SER A 123 17.60 0.36 6.19
CA SER A 123 18.08 -0.63 5.23
C SER A 123 19.13 -1.55 5.89
N PRO A 124 19.02 -2.88 5.73
CA PRO A 124 19.96 -3.82 6.33
C PRO A 124 21.35 -3.79 5.66
N GLN A 125 21.45 -3.28 4.42
CA GLN A 125 22.69 -3.20 3.65
C GLN A 125 23.36 -1.82 3.69
N ASP A 126 22.57 -0.76 3.90
CA ASP A 126 23.08 0.61 4.03
C ASP A 126 22.34 1.34 5.15
N ASN A 127 22.99 1.44 6.31
CA ASN A 127 22.44 2.14 7.47
C ASN A 127 22.11 3.62 7.20
N ASN A 128 22.62 4.22 6.11
CA ASN A 128 22.29 5.59 5.75
C ASN A 128 20.91 5.74 5.09
N CYS A 129 20.30 4.65 4.64
CA CYS A 129 18.98 4.65 4.02
C CYS A 129 17.89 4.34 5.05
N LEU A 130 16.97 5.28 5.22
CA LEU A 130 15.87 5.21 6.17
C LEU A 130 14.52 5.32 5.46
N ALA A 131 13.67 4.30 5.55
CA ALA A 131 12.29 4.36 5.06
C ALA A 131 11.34 4.84 6.18
N VAL A 132 10.49 5.80 5.88
CA VAL A 132 9.52 6.39 6.81
C VAL A 132 8.12 6.37 6.19
N GLY A 133 7.20 5.77 6.93
CA GLY A 133 5.76 5.85 6.70
C GLY A 133 5.13 6.86 7.64
N ALA A 134 4.38 7.81 7.07
CA ALA A 134 3.72 8.88 7.80
C ALA A 134 2.29 9.06 7.28
N SER A 135 1.53 10.01 7.85
CA SER A 135 0.19 10.35 7.37
C SER A 135 0.19 10.62 5.85
N GLY A 136 -0.80 10.04 5.17
CA GLY A 136 -0.96 10.13 3.73
C GLY A 136 -0.39 8.92 2.96
N PRO A 137 -0.59 8.88 1.64
CA PRO A 137 -0.30 7.70 0.83
C PRO A 137 1.19 7.55 0.47
N PHE A 138 2.05 8.50 0.86
CA PHE A 138 3.45 8.54 0.45
C PHE A 138 4.36 7.85 1.46
N VAL A 139 5.21 6.97 0.95
CA VAL A 139 6.36 6.43 1.67
C VAL A 139 7.61 7.19 1.26
N ARG A 140 8.46 7.51 2.24
CA ARG A 140 9.62 8.39 2.07
C ARG A 140 10.88 7.60 2.37
N LEU A 141 11.79 7.54 1.41
CA LEU A 141 13.12 6.96 1.58
C LEU A 141 14.12 8.09 1.70
N TYR A 142 14.72 8.24 2.88
CA TYR A 142 15.68 9.28 3.20
C TYR A 142 17.12 8.77 3.15
N ASP A 143 18.04 9.62 2.71
CA ASP A 143 19.46 9.49 3.00
C ASP A 143 19.80 10.35 4.22
N ILE A 144 20.10 9.72 5.35
CA ILE A 144 20.34 10.43 6.61
C ILE A 144 21.55 11.38 6.54
N ARG A 145 22.51 11.15 5.63
CA ARG A 145 23.68 12.03 5.46
C ARG A 145 23.32 13.36 4.82
N MET A 146 22.19 13.40 4.10
CA MET A 146 21.67 14.61 3.46
C MET A 146 20.72 15.39 4.37
N ILE A 147 20.33 14.81 5.52
CA ILE A 147 19.48 15.45 6.50
C ILE A 147 20.36 16.13 7.54
N HIS A 148 20.25 17.46 7.64
CA HIS A 148 20.97 18.20 8.67
C HIS A 148 20.21 18.09 10.00
N SER A 149 20.80 17.38 10.97
CA SER A 149 20.24 17.26 12.33
C SER A 149 19.96 18.64 12.91
N HIS A 150 18.69 18.95 13.15
CA HIS A 150 18.32 20.19 13.81
C HIS A 150 18.58 20.04 15.32
N ARG A 151 19.79 20.36 15.78
CA ARG A 151 19.96 20.78 17.17
C ARG A 151 19.30 22.14 17.32
N LYS A 152 18.00 22.18 17.63
CA LYS A 152 17.37 23.41 18.12
C LYS A 152 18.09 23.77 19.43
N ASN A 153 18.89 24.84 19.42
CA ASN A 153 19.41 25.42 20.65
C ASN A 153 18.19 25.79 21.51
N LEU A 154 18.08 25.19 22.70
CA LEU A 154 17.05 25.45 23.71
C LEU A 154 17.23 26.85 24.35
N GLN A 155 17.26 27.90 23.54
CA GLN A 155 17.17 29.27 24.01
C GLN A 155 16.23 30.04 23.08
N GLN A 156 15.07 30.47 23.62
CA GLN A 156 13.88 31.07 22.98
C GLN A 156 12.84 30.02 22.56
N THR A 157 11.61 29.97 23.08
CA THR A 157 10.77 30.98 23.76
C THR A 157 9.65 30.28 24.55
N GLN A 158 9.17 30.99 25.56
CA GLN A 158 8.02 30.68 26.41
C GLN A 158 6.75 30.30 25.63
N SER A 159 5.99 29.38 26.23
CA SER A 159 4.53 29.24 26.15
C SER A 159 3.82 30.07 25.09
N GLY A 160 3.65 29.51 23.90
CA GLY A 160 2.78 30.02 22.87
C GLY A 160 2.15 28.85 22.12
N ILE A 161 0.84 28.72 22.21
CA ILE A 161 0.03 27.89 21.31
C ILE A 161 0.49 28.24 19.89
N HIS A 162 1.11 27.29 19.17
CA HIS A 162 1.66 27.54 17.84
C HIS A 162 0.53 27.83 16.84
N THR A 163 0.18 29.10 16.73
CA THR A 163 -0.68 29.66 15.70
C THR A 163 -0.07 29.33 14.32
N PHE A 164 -0.89 28.72 13.46
CA PHE A 164 -0.68 28.43 12.03
C PHE A 164 0.52 29.16 11.39
N CYS A 165 1.68 28.50 11.33
CA CYS A 165 2.85 29.06 10.65
C CYS A 165 2.88 28.65 9.18
N SER A 166 2.73 29.66 8.34
CA SER A 166 2.75 29.68 6.90
C SER A 166 4.19 29.66 6.36
N ARG A 167 4.72 28.46 6.06
CA ARG A 167 5.67 28.13 4.98
C ARG A 167 6.37 26.82 5.35
N GLN A 168 5.99 25.74 4.67
CA GLN A 168 6.72 24.49 4.69
C GLN A 168 8.13 24.76 4.14
N LYS A 169 9.19 24.39 4.86
CA LYS A 169 10.52 24.36 4.25
C LYS A 169 10.54 23.19 3.29
N PRO A 170 11.09 23.30 2.07
CA PRO A 170 11.28 22.12 1.23
C PRO A 170 12.29 21.18 1.90
N ILE A 171 12.01 19.87 1.90
CA ILE A 171 13.02 18.85 2.20
C ILE A 171 14.19 19.11 1.23
N PRO A 172 15.47 19.09 1.68
CA PRO A 172 16.60 19.34 0.80
C PRO A 172 16.50 18.49 -0.47
N GLU A 173 16.74 19.12 -1.62
CA GLU A 173 16.56 18.44 -2.89
C GLU A 173 17.46 17.20 -2.99
N GLY A 174 16.86 16.03 -3.23
CA GLY A 174 17.58 14.75 -3.28
C GLY A 174 17.71 14.04 -1.93
N ALA A 175 17.36 14.67 -0.80
CA ALA A 175 17.42 14.02 0.52
C ALA A 175 16.33 12.95 0.74
N ALA A 176 15.27 12.96 -0.08
CA ALA A 176 14.20 11.99 0.00
C ALA A 176 13.69 11.56 -1.39
N GLN A 177 13.53 10.24 -1.58
CA GLN A 177 12.80 9.63 -2.69
C GLN A 177 11.42 9.21 -2.20
N TYR A 178 10.38 9.54 -2.97
CA TYR A 178 8.99 9.23 -2.62
C TYR A 178 8.49 8.02 -3.40
N TYR A 179 7.59 7.28 -2.78
CA TYR A 179 6.93 6.11 -3.35
C TYR A 179 5.43 6.21 -3.07
N VAL A 180 4.62 5.99 -4.10
CA VAL A 180 3.15 6.01 -4.00
C VAL A 180 2.55 5.15 -5.11
N ALA A 181 1.51 4.39 -4.79
CA ALA A 181 0.76 3.69 -5.81
C ALA A 181 -0.09 4.67 -6.62
N GLY A 182 0.06 4.67 -7.95
CA GLY A 182 -0.48 5.76 -8.78
C GLY A 182 -2.00 5.90 -8.80
N HIS A 183 -2.73 4.82 -8.52
CA HIS A 183 -4.19 4.84 -8.43
C HIS A 183 -4.74 5.33 -7.09
N LEU A 184 -3.89 5.47 -6.07
CA LEU A 184 -4.35 5.98 -4.79
C LEU A 184 -4.90 7.39 -5.01
N PRO A 185 -6.10 7.69 -4.48
CA PRO A 185 -6.78 8.94 -4.73
C PRO A 185 -5.86 10.10 -4.35
N ILE A 186 -5.78 11.09 -5.24
CA ILE A 186 -5.19 12.38 -4.89
C ILE A 186 -6.13 13.02 -3.86
N LYS A 187 -5.61 13.71 -2.84
CA LYS A 187 -6.39 14.36 -1.77
C LYS A 187 -7.65 15.06 -2.33
N LEU A 188 -8.75 14.33 -2.36
CA LEU A 188 -10.06 14.81 -2.74
C LEU A 188 -10.78 15.17 -1.44
N PRO A 189 -11.73 16.13 -1.47
CA PRO A 189 -12.68 16.34 -0.37
C PRO A 189 -13.38 15.04 0.07
N ASP A 190 -13.47 14.06 -0.84
CA ASP A 190 -13.98 12.71 -0.58
C ASP A 190 -13.11 11.84 0.34
N TYR A 191 -11.92 12.29 0.73
CA TYR A 191 -11.12 11.63 1.79
C TYR A 191 -11.89 11.55 3.12
N ASN A 192 -12.84 12.47 3.32
CA ASN A 192 -13.75 12.45 4.47
C ASN A 192 -15.06 11.68 4.17
N ASN A 193 -15.42 11.45 2.91
CA ASN A 193 -16.63 10.71 2.53
C ASN A 193 -16.38 9.21 2.43
N ARG A 194 -15.18 8.79 1.99
CA ARG A 194 -14.64 7.45 2.21
C ARG A 194 -13.65 7.57 3.35
N LEU A 195 -14.08 7.30 4.58
CA LEU A 195 -13.30 7.40 5.83
C LEU A 195 -12.13 6.38 5.93
N ARG A 196 -11.50 6.05 4.80
CA ARG A 196 -10.28 5.25 4.68
C ARG A 196 -9.07 6.15 4.90
N VAL A 197 -8.40 5.99 6.04
CA VAL A 197 -7.13 6.69 6.28
C VAL A 197 -6.03 5.95 5.51
N LEU A 198 -5.58 6.55 4.40
CA LEU A 198 -4.43 6.07 3.65
C LEU A 198 -3.15 6.42 4.40
N VAL A 199 -2.55 5.42 5.01
CA VAL A 199 -1.32 5.58 5.80
C VAL A 199 -0.46 4.34 5.73
N ALA A 200 0.86 4.49 5.63
CA ALA A 200 1.77 3.36 5.73
C ALA A 200 1.82 2.88 7.19
N THR A 201 1.09 1.79 7.49
CA THR A 201 1.05 1.16 8.82
C THR A 201 2.33 0.39 9.15
N TYR A 202 3.00 -0.12 8.11
CA TYR A 202 4.29 -0.79 8.23
C TYR A 202 5.15 -0.60 6.98
N VAL A 203 6.45 -0.46 7.20
CA VAL A 203 7.47 -0.45 6.14
C VAL A 203 8.61 -1.37 6.56
N THR A 204 9.11 -2.18 5.63
CA THR A 204 10.28 -3.03 5.87
C THR A 204 11.07 -3.25 4.59
N PHE A 205 12.39 -3.26 4.70
CA PHE A 205 13.27 -3.58 3.58
C PHE A 205 13.33 -5.09 3.35
N SER A 206 13.59 -5.48 2.11
CA SER A 206 14.03 -6.84 1.81
C SER A 206 15.39 -7.12 2.45
N PRO A 207 15.74 -8.39 2.69
CA PRO A 207 17.03 -8.75 3.31
C PRO A 207 18.26 -8.22 2.55
N ASP A 208 18.16 -8.09 1.23
CA ASP A 208 19.19 -7.52 0.35
C ASP A 208 19.08 -6.00 0.17
N GLY A 209 18.10 -5.34 0.81
CA GLY A 209 17.93 -3.89 0.78
C GLY A 209 17.52 -3.30 -0.57
N THR A 210 17.16 -4.13 -1.57
CA THR A 210 16.82 -3.68 -2.93
C THR A 210 15.33 -3.40 -3.12
N GLU A 211 14.48 -3.91 -2.24
CA GLU A 211 13.02 -3.77 -2.30
C GLU A 211 12.48 -3.25 -0.97
N LEU A 212 11.36 -2.52 -1.02
CA LEU A 212 10.67 -1.98 0.13
C LEU A 212 9.23 -2.48 0.15
N LEU A 213 8.86 -3.22 1.19
CA LEU A 213 7.51 -3.72 1.42
C LEU A 213 6.75 -2.73 2.32
N VAL A 214 5.53 -2.41 1.94
CA VAL A 214 4.70 -1.40 2.59
C VAL A 214 3.29 -1.95 2.78
N ASN A 215 2.81 -1.98 4.03
CA ASN A 215 1.40 -2.27 4.34
C ASN A 215 0.64 -0.95 4.48
N MET A 216 -0.26 -0.66 3.53
CA MET A 216 -1.04 0.57 3.51
C MET A 216 -2.39 0.36 4.21
N GLY A 217 -2.69 1.20 5.19
CA GLY A 217 -4.01 1.31 5.82
C GLY A 217 -5.05 1.81 4.80
N GLY A 218 -6.25 1.26 4.90
CA GLY A 218 -7.33 1.41 3.93
C GLY A 218 -7.12 0.68 2.61
N GLU A 219 -5.98 0.01 2.41
CA GLU A 219 -5.46 -0.41 1.10
C GLU A 219 -4.68 -1.74 1.17
N GLN A 220 -4.05 -2.09 0.04
CA GLN A 220 -3.33 -3.34 -0.15
C GLN A 220 -1.87 -3.30 0.36
N VAL A 221 -1.18 -4.44 0.33
CA VAL A 221 0.28 -4.49 0.54
C VAL A 221 0.99 -4.21 -0.78
N TYR A 222 1.97 -3.30 -0.76
CA TYR A 222 2.74 -2.87 -1.92
C TYR A 222 4.22 -3.24 -1.76
N LEU A 223 4.83 -3.71 -2.84
CA LEU A 223 6.27 -3.90 -2.95
C LEU A 223 6.82 -2.88 -3.94
N PHE A 224 7.71 -2.02 -3.47
CA PHE A 224 8.44 -1.05 -4.29
C PHE A 224 9.84 -1.58 -4.59
N ASP A 225 10.27 -1.43 -5.83
CA ASP A 225 11.64 -1.74 -6.24
C ASP A 225 12.49 -0.47 -6.09
N LEU A 226 13.57 -0.54 -5.33
CA LEU A 226 14.45 0.60 -5.11
C LEU A 226 15.50 0.73 -6.21
N THR A 227 15.70 -0.32 -7.02
CA THR A 227 16.66 -0.35 -8.12
C THR A 227 16.05 0.12 -9.44
N PHE A 228 14.77 -0.19 -9.67
CA PHE A 228 14.06 0.16 -10.89
C PHE A 228 13.11 1.34 -10.70
N LYS A 229 13.46 2.48 -11.31
CA LYS A 229 12.69 3.73 -11.20
C LYS A 229 11.54 3.78 -12.21
N GLN A 230 10.39 3.21 -11.85
CA GLN A 230 9.14 3.38 -12.60
C GLN A 230 8.33 4.55 -12.00
N ARG A 231 7.93 5.53 -12.81
CA ARG A 231 7.02 6.59 -12.36
C ARG A 231 5.56 6.10 -12.33
N PRO A 232 4.73 6.55 -11.37
CA PRO A 232 3.31 6.30 -11.38
C PRO A 232 2.67 6.79 -12.67
N CYS A 233 1.75 6.00 -13.24
CA CYS A 233 0.89 6.45 -14.31
C CYS A 233 -0.13 7.46 -13.76
N THR A 234 0.28 8.72 -13.61
CA THR A 234 -0.57 9.85 -13.24
C THR A 234 -0.83 10.72 -14.47
N PHE A 235 -2.10 10.86 -14.85
CA PHE A 235 -2.50 11.65 -16.02
C PHE A 235 -2.96 13.08 -15.66
N LEU A 236 -3.18 13.35 -14.38
CA LEU A 236 -3.64 14.65 -13.85
C LEU A 236 -2.54 15.74 -13.80
N LEU A 237 -1.35 15.52 -14.35
CA LEU A 237 -0.26 16.50 -14.24
C LEU A 237 -0.43 17.60 -15.31
N PRO A 238 -0.51 18.89 -14.92
CA PRO A 238 -0.60 19.99 -15.88
C PRO A 238 0.61 20.03 -16.81
N LYS A 239 0.39 20.46 -18.05
CA LYS A 239 1.47 20.82 -18.98
C LYS A 239 2.25 22.00 -18.37
N SER A 240 3.50 21.76 -17.99
CA SER A 240 4.45 22.85 -17.70
C SER A 240 4.58 23.71 -18.94
N HIS A 241 4.03 24.93 -18.89
CA HIS A 241 4.37 25.99 -19.82
C HIS A 241 5.70 26.61 -19.37
N HIS A 242 6.81 26.14 -19.93
CA HIS A 242 7.99 26.98 -20.11
C HIS A 242 8.13 27.34 -21.58
N ASN A 243 7.45 28.42 -21.96
CA ASN A 243 7.75 29.18 -23.16
C ASN A 243 8.83 30.21 -22.79
N SER A 244 10.03 30.04 -23.32
CA SER A 244 10.93 31.16 -23.62
C SER A 244 11.34 31.01 -25.09
N GLY A 245 11.14 32.09 -25.83
CA GLY A 245 11.03 32.11 -27.29
C GLY A 245 12.25 31.59 -28.04
N ASP A 246 11.99 30.98 -29.19
CA ASP A 246 12.33 31.62 -30.46
C ASP A 246 11.51 31.01 -31.61
N VAL A 247 10.85 31.89 -32.36
CA VAL A 247 10.16 31.56 -33.60
C VAL A 247 11.09 31.93 -34.75
N GLN A 248 11.55 30.95 -35.53
CA GLN A 248 11.84 31.15 -36.95
C GLN A 248 11.48 29.93 -37.80
N ASN A 249 10.48 30.16 -38.66
CA ASN A 249 10.30 29.70 -40.04
C ASN A 249 10.65 28.25 -40.45
N GLY A 250 9.62 27.56 -40.96
CA GLY A 250 9.74 26.76 -42.19
C GLY A 250 9.45 25.26 -42.05
N LYS A 251 8.28 24.85 -42.59
CA LYS A 251 7.92 23.52 -43.12
C LYS A 251 8.74 22.30 -42.64
N THR A 252 8.12 21.45 -41.82
CA THR A 252 8.21 19.99 -41.98
C THR A 252 6.99 19.31 -41.40
N SER A 253 6.30 18.57 -42.25
CA SER A 253 5.29 17.56 -41.94
C SER A 253 5.96 16.41 -41.19
N THR A 254 5.49 16.11 -39.97
CA THR A 254 5.85 14.88 -39.24
C THR A 254 4.61 14.33 -38.53
N ASN A 255 4.07 13.23 -39.08
CA ASN A 255 3.17 12.31 -38.39
C ASN A 255 3.99 11.57 -37.32
N GLY A 256 3.70 11.76 -36.03
CA GLY A 256 4.41 11.09 -34.94
C GLY A 256 3.76 11.36 -33.57
N LEU A 257 3.74 10.32 -32.72
CA LEU A 257 3.10 10.28 -31.40
C LEU A 257 3.54 11.44 -30.48
N TYR A 258 2.59 12.27 -30.03
CA TYR A 258 2.74 13.13 -28.86
C TYR A 258 1.74 12.70 -27.78
N LEU A 259 2.03 11.59 -27.09
CA LEU A 259 1.35 11.24 -25.85
C LEU A 259 2.29 11.52 -24.67
N TYR A 260 1.94 12.58 -23.95
CA TYR A 260 2.18 12.88 -22.54
C TYR A 260 3.61 12.86 -22.00
N SER A 261 4.01 14.04 -21.52
CA SER A 261 5.13 14.27 -20.60
C SER A 261 4.88 13.56 -19.26
N ASN A 262 5.12 12.24 -19.21
CA ASN A 262 5.32 11.45 -17.99
C ASN A 262 6.06 10.12 -18.29
N GLY A 263 7.13 10.20 -19.08
CA GLY A 263 8.20 9.18 -19.05
C GLY A 263 7.99 7.89 -19.87
N PHE A 264 6.89 7.73 -20.60
CA PHE A 264 6.77 6.64 -21.59
C PHE A 264 7.15 7.14 -22.98
N ARG A 265 8.44 7.01 -23.34
CA ARG A 265 8.85 7.06 -24.75
C ARG A 265 8.41 5.76 -25.41
N VAL A 266 7.31 5.79 -26.16
CA VAL A 266 7.11 4.83 -27.24
C VAL A 266 8.14 5.19 -28.29
N ASN A 267 9.28 4.51 -28.28
CA ASN A 267 10.23 4.65 -29.37
C ASN A 267 9.51 4.16 -30.64
N ASP A 268 9.30 5.06 -31.59
CA ASP A 268 9.05 4.75 -33.01
C ASP A 268 10.29 4.05 -33.58
N THR A 269 10.55 2.83 -33.10
CA THR A 269 11.46 1.91 -33.75
C THR A 269 10.69 1.28 -34.88
N LYS A 270 11.17 1.58 -36.10
CA LYS A 270 10.75 0.98 -37.36
C LYS A 270 10.22 -0.43 -37.16
N THR A 271 9.02 -0.63 -37.69
CA THR A 271 8.29 -1.89 -37.88
C THR A 271 9.25 -3.05 -38.16
N LEU A 272 9.63 -3.80 -37.12
CA LEU A 272 9.94 -5.20 -37.26
C LEU A 272 8.60 -5.92 -37.24
N VAL A 273 8.00 -6.06 -38.42
CA VAL A 273 7.00 -7.11 -38.69
C VAL A 273 7.75 -8.44 -38.62
N GLY A 274 8.15 -8.82 -37.41
CA GLY A 274 8.56 -10.17 -37.07
C GLY A 274 7.36 -10.86 -36.48
N SER A 275 6.99 -12.00 -37.06
CA SER A 275 6.01 -12.96 -36.51
C SER A 275 6.03 -12.91 -34.98
N SER A 276 4.88 -12.69 -34.34
CA SER A 276 4.78 -12.82 -32.88
C SER A 276 5.45 -14.14 -32.50
N PRO A 277 6.52 -14.15 -31.68
CA PRO A 277 7.18 -15.39 -31.34
C PRO A 277 6.13 -16.31 -30.72
N GLU A 278 5.86 -17.44 -31.38
CA GLU A 278 4.89 -18.41 -30.89
C GLU A 278 5.27 -18.78 -29.47
N LEU A 279 4.28 -18.77 -28.57
CA LEU A 279 4.51 -19.14 -27.19
C LEU A 279 4.97 -20.60 -27.15
N PRO A 280 6.02 -20.93 -26.39
CA PRO A 280 6.44 -22.30 -26.19
C PRO A 280 5.24 -23.21 -25.82
N PRO A 281 5.16 -24.46 -26.29
CA PRO A 281 3.98 -25.31 -26.10
C PRO A 281 3.54 -25.47 -24.64
N HIS A 282 4.50 -25.44 -23.70
CA HIS A 282 4.20 -25.51 -22.27
C HIS A 282 3.52 -24.23 -21.76
N LEU A 283 3.88 -23.04 -22.25
CA LEU A 283 3.24 -21.77 -21.91
C LEU A 283 1.89 -21.62 -22.59
N GLU A 284 1.74 -22.16 -23.79
CA GLU A 284 0.45 -22.20 -24.48
C GLU A 284 -0.58 -23.01 -23.65
N LYS A 285 -0.17 -24.13 -23.06
CA LYS A 285 -1.01 -24.89 -22.12
C LYS A 285 -1.39 -24.08 -20.87
N VAL A 286 -0.46 -23.32 -20.29
CA VAL A 286 -0.75 -22.45 -19.12
C VAL A 286 -1.71 -21.33 -19.51
N LYS A 287 -1.50 -20.71 -20.68
CA LYS A 287 -2.40 -19.70 -21.24
C LYS A 287 -3.79 -20.28 -21.48
N GLN A 288 -3.90 -21.49 -22.03
CA GLN A 288 -5.19 -22.14 -22.24
C GLN A 288 -5.91 -22.38 -20.91
N LYS A 289 -5.23 -22.91 -19.89
CA LYS A 289 -5.80 -23.04 -18.54
C LYS A 289 -6.28 -21.69 -17.97
N ALA A 290 -5.52 -20.61 -18.21
CA ALA A 290 -5.92 -19.27 -17.80
C ALA A 290 -7.15 -18.76 -18.55
N ASN A 291 -7.25 -19.05 -19.85
CA ASN A 291 -8.43 -18.75 -20.67
C ASN A 291 -9.65 -19.55 -20.18
N ASP A 292 -9.47 -20.82 -19.84
CA ASP A 292 -10.52 -21.69 -19.33
C ASP A 292 -11.01 -21.16 -17.97
N ALA A 293 -10.11 -20.83 -17.04
CA ALA A 293 -10.47 -20.20 -15.76
C ALA A 293 -11.22 -18.88 -15.97
N PHE A 294 -10.77 -18.05 -16.93
CA PHE A 294 -11.46 -16.81 -17.29
C PHE A 294 -12.88 -17.07 -17.85
N ALA A 295 -13.06 -18.09 -18.68
CA ALA A 295 -14.37 -18.47 -19.21
C ALA A 295 -15.33 -18.96 -18.11
N HIS A 296 -14.80 -19.64 -17.09
CA HIS A 296 -15.55 -20.07 -15.90
C HIS A 296 -15.71 -18.97 -14.84
N GLN A 297 -15.35 -17.72 -15.14
CA GLN A 297 -15.46 -16.57 -14.23
C GLN A 297 -14.58 -16.66 -12.97
N GLN A 298 -13.55 -17.51 -12.99
CA GLN A 298 -12.57 -17.67 -11.91
C GLN A 298 -11.47 -16.63 -12.08
N TRP A 299 -11.78 -15.35 -11.82
CA TRP A 299 -10.92 -14.22 -12.17
C TRP A 299 -9.57 -14.25 -11.44
N SER A 300 -9.55 -14.53 -10.13
CA SER A 300 -8.32 -14.60 -9.33
C SER A 300 -7.38 -15.69 -9.84
N GLN A 301 -7.92 -16.88 -10.13
CA GLN A 301 -7.15 -17.99 -10.70
C GLN A 301 -6.63 -17.68 -12.10
N ALA A 302 -7.44 -17.03 -12.94
CA ALA A 302 -7.00 -16.58 -14.26
C ALA A 302 -5.83 -15.59 -14.15
N ILE A 303 -5.92 -14.59 -13.26
CA ILE A 303 -4.85 -13.61 -13.01
C ILE A 303 -3.56 -14.30 -12.54
N GLU A 304 -3.67 -15.29 -11.65
CA GLU A 304 -2.54 -16.06 -11.17
C GLU A 304 -1.84 -16.80 -12.32
N LEU A 305 -2.59 -17.57 -13.10
CA LEU A 305 -2.06 -18.35 -14.23
C LEU A 305 -1.45 -17.44 -15.30
N TYR A 306 -2.07 -16.30 -15.61
CA TYR A 306 -1.45 -15.31 -16.50
C TYR A 306 -0.18 -14.72 -15.92
N SER A 307 -0.12 -14.49 -14.60
CA SER A 307 1.09 -13.96 -13.94
C SER A 307 2.25 -14.94 -14.01
N GLN A 308 1.98 -16.24 -13.81
CA GLN A 308 2.95 -17.30 -14.02
C GLN A 308 3.43 -17.35 -15.48
N ALA A 309 2.52 -17.21 -16.45
CA ALA A 309 2.86 -17.18 -17.87
C ALA A 309 3.71 -15.94 -18.24
N VAL A 310 3.35 -14.75 -17.74
CA VAL A 310 4.11 -13.49 -17.95
C VAL A 310 5.52 -13.59 -17.36
N LYS A 311 5.67 -14.18 -16.17
CA LYS A 311 6.99 -14.40 -15.55
C LYS A 311 7.93 -15.20 -16.45
N ARG A 312 7.39 -16.16 -17.22
CA ARG A 312 8.16 -17.02 -18.15
C ARG A 312 8.31 -16.43 -19.55
N ALA A 313 7.38 -15.57 -19.99
CA ALA A 313 7.40 -14.91 -21.29
C ALA A 313 7.10 -13.40 -21.18
N PRO A 314 8.03 -12.60 -20.63
CA PRO A 314 7.81 -11.16 -20.37
C PRO A 314 7.74 -10.30 -21.63
N ARG A 315 8.02 -10.86 -22.82
CA ARG A 315 7.93 -10.17 -24.11
C ARG A 315 6.63 -10.44 -24.87
N SER A 316 5.66 -11.15 -24.26
CA SER A 316 4.39 -11.47 -24.91
C SER A 316 3.32 -10.42 -24.61
N ALA A 317 3.04 -9.53 -25.58
CA ALA A 317 1.99 -8.52 -25.46
C ALA A 317 0.60 -9.12 -25.19
N MET A 318 0.32 -10.30 -25.76
CA MET A 318 -0.97 -10.98 -25.61
C MET A 318 -1.26 -11.39 -24.16
N LEU A 319 -0.24 -11.89 -23.43
CA LEU A 319 -0.40 -12.32 -22.03
C LEU A 319 -0.76 -11.14 -21.13
N TYR A 320 -0.08 -10.00 -21.29
CA TYR A 320 -0.43 -8.77 -20.59
C TYR A 320 -1.85 -8.31 -20.94
N GLY A 321 -2.21 -8.30 -22.23
CA GLY A 321 -3.56 -7.94 -22.66
C GLY A 321 -4.63 -8.83 -22.02
N ASN A 322 -4.42 -10.15 -21.97
CA ASN A 322 -5.38 -11.08 -21.37
C ASN A 322 -5.46 -10.94 -19.85
N ARG A 323 -4.33 -10.73 -19.17
CA ARG A 323 -4.31 -10.46 -17.73
C ARG A 323 -5.03 -9.16 -17.37
N ALA A 324 -4.85 -8.10 -18.18
CA ALA A 324 -5.61 -6.86 -18.02
C ALA A 324 -7.12 -7.09 -18.09
N ALA A 325 -7.58 -7.96 -19.00
CA ALA A 325 -9.00 -8.31 -19.09
C ALA A 325 -9.52 -9.00 -17.81
N ALA A 326 -8.71 -9.86 -17.20
CA ALA A 326 -9.05 -10.54 -15.95
C ALA A 326 -9.15 -9.56 -14.78
N TYR A 327 -8.22 -8.61 -14.66
CA TYR A 327 -8.30 -7.52 -13.68
C TYR A 327 -9.56 -6.68 -13.85
N MET A 328 -9.89 -6.26 -15.08
CA MET A 328 -11.10 -5.47 -15.36
C MET A 328 -12.41 -6.20 -15.02
N LYS A 329 -12.38 -7.54 -14.97
CA LYS A 329 -13.53 -8.38 -14.59
C LYS A 329 -13.61 -8.62 -13.09
N ARG A 330 -12.48 -8.80 -12.41
CA ARG A 330 -12.41 -8.98 -10.96
C ARG A 330 -12.84 -7.73 -10.18
N LYS A 331 -12.43 -6.55 -10.65
CA LYS A 331 -12.83 -5.23 -10.11
C LYS A 331 -12.59 -5.05 -8.60
N TRP A 332 -11.53 -5.64 -8.06
CA TRP A 332 -11.09 -5.29 -6.71
C TRP A 332 -10.46 -3.90 -6.71
N ASP A 333 -10.34 -3.28 -5.53
CA ASP A 333 -9.79 -1.93 -5.41
C ASP A 333 -8.41 -1.87 -6.09
N GLY A 334 -8.23 -0.92 -7.02
CA GLY A 334 -7.04 -0.71 -7.85
C GLY A 334 -6.79 -1.72 -8.99
N ASP A 335 -7.65 -2.71 -9.22
CA ASP A 335 -7.51 -3.64 -10.37
C ASP A 335 -7.53 -2.93 -11.72
N HIS A 336 -8.31 -1.87 -11.86
CA HIS A 336 -8.32 -1.06 -13.08
C HIS A 336 -6.95 -0.42 -13.37
N TYR A 337 -6.15 -0.16 -12.34
CA TYR A 337 -4.81 0.36 -12.49
C TYR A 337 -3.78 -0.72 -12.85
N ASP A 338 -3.88 -1.91 -12.25
CA ASP A 338 -3.07 -3.06 -12.70
C ASP A 338 -3.39 -3.41 -14.17
N ALA A 339 -4.68 -3.35 -14.56
CA ALA A 339 -5.11 -3.53 -15.94
C ALA A 339 -4.56 -2.46 -16.88
N LEU A 340 -4.57 -1.20 -16.45
CA LEU A 340 -3.99 -0.07 -17.16
C LEU A 340 -2.49 -0.30 -17.43
N ARG A 341 -1.73 -0.66 -16.39
CA ARG A 341 -0.28 -0.95 -16.49
C ARG A 341 0.00 -2.10 -17.45
N ASP A 342 -0.81 -3.16 -17.39
CA ASP A 342 -0.71 -4.28 -18.32
C ASP A 342 -1.04 -3.87 -19.76
N CYS A 343 -2.04 -3.00 -19.98
CA CYS A 343 -2.34 -2.47 -21.31
C CYS A 343 -1.19 -1.64 -21.87
N LEU A 344 -0.59 -0.75 -21.07
CA LEU A 344 0.57 0.04 -21.47
C LEU A 344 1.77 -0.85 -21.81
N GLN A 345 2.04 -1.87 -21.00
CA GLN A 345 3.10 -2.84 -21.28
C GLN A 345 2.82 -3.64 -22.56
N ALA A 346 1.57 -4.06 -22.79
CA ALA A 346 1.18 -4.75 -24.02
C ALA A 346 1.38 -3.86 -25.26
N LEU A 347 1.06 -2.57 -25.17
CA LEU A 347 1.24 -1.60 -26.25
C LEU A 347 2.70 -1.24 -26.51
N ALA A 348 3.53 -1.18 -25.47
CA ALA A 348 4.97 -1.02 -25.61
C ALA A 348 5.61 -2.20 -26.36
N LEU A 349 5.10 -3.42 -26.16
CA LEU A 349 5.56 -4.63 -26.85
C LEU A 349 4.95 -4.78 -28.26
N ASN A 350 3.68 -4.43 -28.44
CA ASN A 350 2.98 -4.46 -29.71
C ASN A 350 2.05 -3.23 -29.85
N PRO A 351 2.51 -2.17 -30.53
CA PRO A 351 1.71 -0.96 -30.74
C PRO A 351 0.43 -1.17 -31.56
N ALA A 352 0.30 -2.28 -32.30
CA ALA A 352 -0.88 -2.63 -33.08
C ALA A 352 -1.87 -3.52 -32.32
N HIS A 353 -1.67 -3.75 -31.02
CA HIS A 353 -2.52 -4.64 -30.22
C HIS A 353 -3.93 -4.03 -29.98
N LEU A 354 -4.87 -4.35 -30.87
CA LEU A 354 -6.24 -3.81 -30.89
C LEU A 354 -6.95 -3.83 -29.52
N LYS A 355 -7.01 -5.00 -28.86
CA LYS A 355 -7.71 -5.14 -27.57
C LYS A 355 -7.07 -4.32 -26.43
N ALA A 356 -5.76 -4.04 -26.50
CA ALA A 356 -5.05 -3.32 -25.45
C ALA A 356 -5.36 -1.82 -25.53
N HIS A 357 -5.44 -1.25 -26.74
CA HIS A 357 -5.90 0.13 -26.96
C HIS A 357 -7.32 0.37 -26.41
N PHE A 358 -8.27 -0.49 -26.77
CA PHE A 358 -9.64 -0.34 -26.28
C PHE A 358 -9.75 -0.50 -24.75
N ARG A 359 -9.01 -1.47 -24.18
CA ARG A 359 -8.98 -1.69 -22.73
C ARG A 359 -8.31 -0.54 -22.00
N LEU A 360 -7.29 0.10 -22.58
CA LEU A 360 -6.62 1.28 -22.05
C LEU A 360 -7.62 2.43 -21.85
N ALA A 361 -8.35 2.81 -22.91
CA ALA A 361 -9.38 3.85 -22.83
C ALA A 361 -10.43 3.55 -21.75
N ARG A 362 -10.88 2.28 -21.67
CA ARG A 362 -11.82 1.85 -20.64
C ARG A 362 -11.24 1.92 -19.22
N CYS A 363 -9.99 1.52 -19.02
CA CYS A 363 -9.35 1.61 -17.70
C CYS A 363 -9.21 3.07 -17.24
N LEU A 364 -8.82 3.98 -18.15
CA LEU A 364 -8.76 5.42 -17.86
C LEU A 364 -10.13 5.97 -17.43
N PHE A 365 -11.20 5.57 -18.12
CA PHE A 365 -12.57 5.97 -17.77
C PHE A 365 -12.99 5.47 -16.38
N GLU A 366 -12.74 4.19 -16.07
CA GLU A 366 -13.06 3.60 -14.76
C GLU A 366 -12.27 4.27 -13.62
N LEU A 367 -11.01 4.66 -13.89
CA LEU A 367 -10.14 5.41 -12.97
C LEU A 367 -10.48 6.92 -12.89
N ARG A 368 -11.54 7.39 -13.57
CA ARG A 368 -12.00 8.78 -13.61
C ARG A 368 -11.06 9.78 -14.31
N TYR A 369 -10.12 9.29 -15.12
CA TYR A 369 -9.32 10.09 -16.05
C TYR A 369 -10.11 10.29 -17.36
N VAL A 370 -11.20 11.04 -17.27
CA VAL A 370 -12.23 11.10 -18.33
C VAL A 370 -11.72 11.79 -19.60
N SER A 371 -10.93 12.86 -19.47
CA SER A 371 -10.39 13.60 -20.62
C SER A 371 -9.41 12.72 -21.41
N GLU A 372 -8.54 12.02 -20.70
CA GLU A 372 -7.52 11.14 -21.27
C GLU A 372 -8.14 9.86 -21.84
N ALA A 373 -9.23 9.38 -21.23
CA ALA A 373 -10.03 8.29 -21.80
C ALA A 373 -10.61 8.67 -23.16
N LEU A 374 -11.09 9.92 -23.33
CA LEU A 374 -11.60 10.41 -24.60
C LEU A 374 -10.50 10.47 -25.67
N GLU A 375 -9.36 11.09 -25.34
CA GLU A 375 -8.22 11.20 -26.26
C GLU A 375 -7.74 9.82 -26.71
N CYS A 376 -7.62 8.87 -25.78
CA CYS A 376 -7.25 7.49 -26.09
C CYS A 376 -8.30 6.76 -26.95
N LEU A 377 -9.59 7.04 -26.76
CA LEU A 377 -10.66 6.43 -27.54
C LEU A 377 -10.72 7.00 -28.97
N GLU A 378 -10.48 8.30 -29.14
CA GLU A 378 -10.41 8.95 -30.45
C GLU A 378 -9.22 8.41 -31.25
N GLU A 379 -8.06 8.24 -30.62
CA GLU A 379 -6.92 7.58 -31.27
C GLU A 379 -7.25 6.13 -31.67
N PHE A 380 -7.93 5.37 -30.79
CA PHE A 380 -8.38 4.02 -31.13
C PHE A 380 -9.28 4.00 -32.37
N LYS A 381 -10.22 4.94 -32.48
CA LYS A 381 -11.12 5.06 -33.64
C LYS A 381 -10.38 5.38 -34.93
N ILE A 382 -9.36 6.25 -34.87
CA ILE A 382 -8.51 6.59 -36.02
C ILE A 382 -7.68 5.38 -36.45
N LYS A 383 -7.12 4.65 -35.49
CA LYS A 383 -6.20 3.53 -35.76
C LYS A 383 -6.90 2.25 -36.19
N PHE A 384 -8.14 2.04 -35.73
CA PHE A 384 -8.95 0.85 -36.02
C PHE A 384 -10.36 1.22 -36.50
N PRO A 385 -10.52 1.78 -37.71
CA PRO A 385 -11.81 2.29 -38.20
C PRO A 385 -12.92 1.23 -38.29
N GLU A 386 -12.55 -0.03 -38.59
CA GLU A 386 -13.52 -1.14 -38.66
C GLU A 386 -14.16 -1.44 -37.31
N GLN A 387 -13.40 -1.30 -36.21
CA GLN A 387 -13.86 -1.57 -34.85
C GLN A 387 -14.39 -0.31 -34.15
N ALA A 388 -14.16 0.88 -34.73
CA ALA A 388 -14.70 2.15 -34.26
C ALA A 388 -16.24 2.16 -34.26
N GLN A 389 -16.88 1.43 -35.17
CA GLN A 389 -18.34 1.30 -35.28
C GLN A 389 -18.92 0.17 -34.41
N SER A 390 -18.10 -0.44 -33.54
CA SER A 390 -18.61 -1.46 -32.63
C SER A 390 -19.49 -0.84 -31.54
N SER A 391 -20.56 -1.55 -31.18
CA SER A 391 -21.48 -1.11 -30.12
C SER A 391 -20.78 -0.83 -28.78
N ALA A 392 -19.70 -1.54 -28.49
CA ALA A 392 -18.87 -1.32 -27.31
C ALA A 392 -18.10 0.01 -27.36
N CYS A 393 -17.62 0.41 -28.54
CA CYS A 393 -16.93 1.69 -28.74
C CYS A 393 -17.91 2.86 -28.61
N ASP A 394 -19.09 2.74 -29.22
CA ASP A 394 -20.14 3.77 -29.13
C ASP A 394 -20.72 3.91 -27.71
N ALA A 395 -20.85 2.79 -26.98
CA ALA A 395 -21.24 2.84 -25.57
C ALA A 395 -20.21 3.59 -24.72
N LEU A 396 -18.92 3.25 -24.86
CA LEU A 396 -17.85 3.91 -24.10
C LEU A 396 -17.72 5.39 -24.46
N ASP A 397 -17.83 5.76 -25.74
CA ASP A 397 -17.81 7.16 -26.18
C ASP A 397 -18.95 7.98 -25.57
N ARG A 398 -20.17 7.42 -25.55
CA ARG A 398 -21.32 8.05 -24.89
C ARG A 398 -21.09 8.21 -23.39
N ASP A 399 -20.65 7.16 -22.71
CA ASP A 399 -20.40 7.17 -21.26
C ASP A 399 -19.34 8.23 -20.88
N ILE A 400 -18.26 8.32 -21.65
CA ILE A 400 -17.20 9.32 -21.47
C ILE A 400 -17.76 10.74 -21.67
N ARG A 401 -18.52 10.97 -22.74
CA ARG A 401 -19.10 12.30 -23.02
C ARG A 401 -20.07 12.72 -21.92
N VAL A 402 -20.94 11.83 -21.46
CA VAL A 402 -21.86 12.09 -20.33
C VAL A 402 -21.08 12.48 -19.07
N ALA A 403 -20.00 11.76 -18.75
CA ALA A 403 -19.16 12.09 -17.60
C ALA A 403 -18.48 13.47 -17.73
N LEU A 404 -18.02 13.86 -18.94
CA LEU A 404 -17.45 15.19 -19.19
C LEU A 404 -18.48 16.31 -19.02
N PHE A 405 -19.71 16.13 -19.51
CA PHE A 405 -20.79 17.11 -19.35
C PHE A 405 -21.14 17.32 -17.88
N SER A 406 -21.30 16.24 -17.11
CA SER A 406 -21.59 16.33 -15.66
C SER A 406 -20.49 17.06 -14.86
N LYS A 407 -19.23 16.96 -15.29
CA LYS A 407 -18.12 17.69 -14.66
C LYS A 407 -18.18 19.19 -14.97
N THR A 408 -18.72 19.57 -16.13
CA THR A 408 -18.81 20.95 -16.58
C THR A 408 -19.98 21.68 -15.91
N GLU A 409 -21.15 21.04 -15.80
CA GLU A 409 -22.32 21.61 -15.10
C GLU A 409 -22.02 21.90 -13.62
N ASN A 410 -21.31 21.01 -12.93
CA ASN A 410 -20.86 21.22 -11.55
C ASN A 410 -19.93 22.44 -11.37
N LEU A 411 -19.24 22.88 -12.42
CA LEU A 411 -18.37 24.06 -12.39
C LEU A 411 -19.16 25.36 -12.64
N ASP A 412 -20.23 25.29 -13.44
CA ASP A 412 -21.04 26.44 -13.82
C ASP A 412 -22.13 26.78 -12.80
N ASP A 413 -22.76 25.79 -12.14
CA ASP A 413 -23.66 26.01 -10.98
C ASP A 413 -22.92 26.68 -9.80
N LYS A 414 -21.60 26.48 -9.73
CA LYS A 414 -20.71 27.08 -8.74
C LYS A 414 -20.39 28.56 -9.02
N LYS A 415 -20.83 29.13 -10.15
CA LYS A 415 -20.69 30.56 -10.53
C LYS A 415 -22.00 31.36 -10.40
N GLY A 416 -23.15 30.69 -10.28
CA GLY A 416 -24.44 31.33 -10.05
C GLY A 416 -24.81 31.41 -8.57
N ASN A 417 -24.85 32.63 -8.01
CA ASN A 417 -25.39 33.00 -6.68
C ASN A 417 -24.61 32.59 -5.41
N VAL A 418 -23.85 33.55 -4.85
CA VAL A 418 -24.14 34.29 -3.58
C VAL A 418 -22.88 35.06 -3.14
N ARG A 419 -23.00 36.39 -3.03
CA ARG A 419 -22.04 37.27 -2.33
C ARG A 419 -22.28 37.16 -0.81
N LEU A 420 -21.31 36.63 -0.05
CA LEU A 420 -20.95 37.08 1.31
C LEU A 420 -19.71 36.32 1.87
N ARG A 421 -18.63 37.08 2.08
CA ARG A 421 -17.45 36.89 2.96
C ARG A 421 -16.59 35.60 2.88
N SER A 422 -15.44 35.77 2.23
CA SER A 422 -14.08 35.30 2.60
C SER A 422 -13.91 33.89 3.17
N GLY A 423 -13.63 32.94 2.28
CA GLY A 423 -13.13 31.60 2.62
C GLY A 423 -13.07 30.68 1.39
N VAL A 424 -12.56 31.18 0.26
CA VAL A 424 -12.46 30.40 -0.99
C VAL A 424 -11.23 29.49 -0.93
N ARG A 425 -11.43 28.18 -0.79
CA ARG A 425 -10.51 27.16 -1.33
C ARG A 425 -11.33 25.99 -1.90
N LYS A 426 -11.73 26.13 -3.17
CA LYS A 426 -12.38 25.09 -4.00
C LYS A 426 -11.32 24.25 -4.72
N ASP A 427 -11.37 22.95 -4.55
CA ASP A 427 -11.15 21.87 -5.55
C ASP A 427 -9.86 21.81 -6.39
N SER A 428 -8.84 22.65 -6.15
CA SER A 428 -7.53 22.51 -6.78
C SER A 428 -6.58 21.69 -5.90
N LEU A 429 -5.99 20.63 -6.47
CA LEU A 429 -4.91 19.85 -5.85
C LEU A 429 -3.82 20.79 -5.31
N SER A 430 -3.31 20.52 -4.10
CA SER A 430 -2.20 21.33 -3.57
C SER A 430 -0.96 21.14 -4.44
N GLU A 431 -0.24 22.24 -4.72
CA GLU A 431 1.00 22.21 -5.52
C GLU A 431 2.01 21.20 -4.93
N ASP A 432 2.08 21.09 -3.60
CA ASP A 432 2.94 20.13 -2.91
C ASP A 432 2.59 18.66 -3.24
N GLU A 433 1.31 18.33 -3.36
CA GLU A 433 0.85 16.97 -3.66
C GLU A 433 1.16 16.61 -5.12
N LEU A 434 1.00 17.58 -6.04
CA LEU A 434 1.37 17.43 -7.44
C LEU A 434 2.87 17.17 -7.59
N LEU A 435 3.71 17.99 -6.94
CA LEU A 435 5.16 17.86 -6.96
C LEU A 435 5.62 16.53 -6.35
N LEU A 436 5.03 16.12 -5.22
CA LEU A 436 5.35 14.84 -4.58
C LEU A 436 5.03 13.66 -5.50
N ARG A 437 3.86 13.67 -6.15
CA ARG A 437 3.47 12.61 -7.10
C ARG A 437 4.35 12.60 -8.35
N GLU A 438 4.74 13.76 -8.88
CA GLU A 438 5.67 13.85 -10.00
C GLU A 438 7.04 13.23 -9.68
N ARG A 439 7.51 13.42 -8.44
CA ARG A 439 8.80 12.90 -7.95
C ARG A 439 8.70 11.48 -7.40
N SER A 440 7.51 10.91 -7.31
CA SER A 440 7.29 9.58 -6.72
C SER A 440 7.57 8.46 -7.72
N LEU A 441 7.84 7.27 -7.19
CA LEU A 441 7.96 6.03 -7.93
C LEU A 441 6.77 5.10 -7.60
N ASP A 442 6.36 4.31 -8.59
CA ASP A 442 5.25 3.36 -8.48
C ASP A 442 5.69 2.02 -7.92
N TYR A 443 4.72 1.21 -7.49
CA TYR A 443 4.98 -0.12 -6.96
C TYR A 443 5.37 -1.12 -8.07
N LYS A 444 6.15 -2.14 -7.73
CA LYS A 444 6.43 -3.30 -8.59
C LYS A 444 5.33 -4.34 -8.48
N HIS A 445 4.94 -4.70 -7.25
CA HIS A 445 3.89 -5.69 -6.99
C HIS A 445 2.90 -5.19 -5.94
N ARG A 446 1.69 -5.76 -6.01
CA ARG A 446 0.58 -5.51 -5.11
C ARG A 446 -0.02 -6.85 -4.71
N TYR A 447 -0.20 -7.05 -3.41
CA TYR A 447 -0.75 -8.27 -2.84
C TYR A 447 -2.12 -7.97 -2.27
N CYS A 448 -3.13 -8.64 -2.80
CA CYS A 448 -4.52 -8.38 -2.51
C CYS A 448 -5.13 -9.52 -1.67
N GLY A 449 -6.13 -9.17 -0.86
CA GLY A 449 -7.01 -10.13 -0.19
C GLY A 449 -7.11 -9.94 1.31
N HIS A 450 -6.10 -9.35 1.95
CA HIS A 450 -6.16 -8.99 3.37
C HIS A 450 -6.97 -7.70 3.57
N CYS A 451 -7.32 -7.41 4.81
CA CYS A 451 -8.01 -6.18 5.20
C CYS A 451 -7.18 -5.40 6.22
N ASN A 452 -7.01 -4.09 6.01
CA ASN A 452 -6.28 -3.19 6.90
C ASN A 452 -7.04 -1.86 7.08
N THR A 453 -8.16 -1.86 7.79
CA THR A 453 -9.02 -0.67 7.97
C THR A 453 -9.24 -0.28 9.41
N THR A 454 -9.07 -1.21 10.36
CA THR A 454 -9.47 -1.01 11.76
C THR A 454 -8.31 -0.53 12.63
N THR A 455 -7.09 -1.03 12.39
CA THR A 455 -5.90 -0.72 13.20
C THR A 455 -4.82 -0.05 12.36
N ASP A 456 -4.01 0.81 13.00
CA ASP A 456 -2.92 1.56 12.34
C ASP A 456 -1.51 0.97 12.59
N ILE A 457 -1.44 -0.29 13.00
CA ILE A 457 -0.20 -0.97 13.44
C ILE A 457 0.10 -2.27 12.67
N LYS A 458 -0.65 -2.54 11.59
CA LYS A 458 -0.62 -3.82 10.91
C LYS A 458 0.67 -4.08 10.15
N GLU A 459 1.31 -5.18 10.46
CA GLU A 459 2.60 -5.54 9.89
C GLU A 459 2.44 -6.29 8.55
N ALA A 460 3.50 -6.25 7.75
CA ALA A 460 3.71 -7.15 6.63
C ALA A 460 5.21 -7.44 6.53
N SER A 461 5.61 -8.66 6.23
CA SER A 461 7.03 -9.05 6.25
C SER A 461 7.40 -10.00 5.12
N PHE A 462 8.69 -10.05 4.82
CA PHE A 462 9.27 -11.06 3.94
C PHE A 462 9.47 -12.36 4.70
N MET A 463 9.17 -13.49 4.05
CA MET A 463 9.33 -14.83 4.62
C MET A 463 10.05 -15.76 3.65
N GLY A 464 10.79 -16.72 4.22
CA GLY A 464 11.61 -17.67 3.50
C GLY A 464 13.05 -17.19 3.34
N SER A 465 13.97 -18.14 3.11
CA SER A 465 15.41 -17.88 3.05
C SER A 465 15.82 -16.83 2.01
N ASN A 466 15.04 -16.70 0.94
CA ASN A 466 15.32 -15.79 -0.17
C ASN A 466 14.21 -14.72 -0.30
N ALA A 467 13.45 -14.48 0.77
CA ALA A 467 12.32 -13.54 0.76
C ALA A 467 11.32 -13.85 -0.38
N GLN A 468 11.10 -15.13 -0.68
CA GLN A 468 10.23 -15.58 -1.78
C GLN A 468 8.74 -15.48 -1.46
N TYR A 469 8.38 -15.32 -0.18
CA TYR A 469 7.01 -15.13 0.26
C TYR A 469 6.83 -13.79 0.96
N ILE A 470 5.62 -13.25 0.87
CA ILE A 470 5.16 -12.10 1.63
C ILE A 470 4.07 -12.57 2.58
N VAL A 471 4.12 -12.09 3.83
CA VAL A 471 3.09 -12.35 4.84
C VAL A 471 2.51 -11.05 5.37
N SER A 472 1.20 -11.02 5.65
CA SER A 472 0.50 -9.86 6.21
C SER A 472 -0.63 -10.29 7.13
N GLY A 473 -0.88 -9.53 8.19
CA GLY A 473 -2.03 -9.72 9.07
C GLY A 473 -3.29 -9.15 8.45
N SER A 474 -4.45 -9.45 9.03
CA SER A 474 -5.74 -8.98 8.51
C SER A 474 -6.75 -8.71 9.63
N ASP A 475 -7.72 -7.86 9.34
CA ASP A 475 -8.82 -7.48 10.26
C ASP A 475 -9.94 -8.53 10.33
N ASP A 476 -9.79 -9.68 9.68
CA ASP A 476 -10.69 -10.84 9.73
C ASP A 476 -10.14 -11.96 10.64
N GLY A 477 -9.10 -11.66 11.41
CA GLY A 477 -8.43 -12.60 12.30
C GLY A 477 -7.50 -13.58 11.57
N SER A 478 -7.40 -13.50 10.25
CA SER A 478 -6.47 -14.31 9.48
C SER A 478 -5.16 -13.59 9.20
N PHE A 479 -4.17 -14.35 8.73
CA PHE A 479 -3.01 -13.80 8.03
C PHE A 479 -2.85 -14.49 6.68
N PHE A 480 -2.27 -13.76 5.74
CA PHE A 480 -2.21 -14.10 4.34
C PHE A 480 -0.76 -14.35 3.93
N ILE A 481 -0.52 -15.35 3.09
CA ILE A 481 0.78 -15.70 2.55
C ILE A 481 0.71 -15.69 1.02
N TRP A 482 1.51 -14.85 0.39
CA TRP A 482 1.62 -14.77 -1.08
C TRP A 482 3.01 -15.18 -1.56
N GLU A 483 3.10 -15.74 -2.76
CA GLU A 483 4.36 -15.82 -3.50
C GLU A 483 4.70 -14.42 -4.04
N LYS A 484 5.92 -13.94 -3.77
CA LYS A 484 6.36 -12.56 -4.05
C LYS A 484 6.21 -12.18 -5.53
N ASP A 485 6.77 -12.97 -6.44
CA ASP A 485 6.88 -12.54 -7.86
C ASP A 485 5.57 -12.70 -8.64
N THR A 486 4.82 -13.79 -8.40
CA THR A 486 3.58 -14.07 -9.12
C THR A 486 2.40 -13.35 -8.51
N ARG A 487 2.50 -13.00 -7.21
CA ARG A 487 1.43 -12.46 -6.35
C ARG A 487 0.31 -13.48 -6.10
N ALA A 488 0.58 -14.76 -6.34
CA ALA A 488 -0.33 -15.85 -6.06
C ALA A 488 -0.58 -15.94 -4.55
N LEU A 489 -1.85 -16.02 -4.15
CA LEU A 489 -2.22 -16.29 -2.76
C LEU A 489 -2.03 -17.79 -2.50
N ILE A 490 -1.08 -18.13 -1.62
CA ILE A 490 -0.68 -19.51 -1.37
C ILE A 490 -1.52 -20.13 -0.26
N ARG A 491 -1.72 -19.38 0.82
CA ARG A 491 -2.47 -19.79 2.02
C ARG A 491 -3.07 -18.60 2.75
N VAL A 492 -4.20 -18.87 3.40
CA VAL A 492 -4.82 -18.03 4.42
C VAL A 492 -5.00 -18.87 5.67
N LEU A 493 -4.54 -18.38 6.81
CA LEU A 493 -4.52 -19.09 8.07
C LEU A 493 -5.19 -18.24 9.16
N GLN A 494 -6.13 -18.83 9.90
CA GLN A 494 -6.83 -18.19 11.01
C GLN A 494 -5.89 -18.06 12.22
N GLY A 495 -5.36 -16.85 12.40
CA GLY A 495 -4.49 -16.51 13.50
C GLY A 495 -5.27 -16.30 14.77
N ASP A 496 -6.04 -15.23 14.81
CA ASP A 496 -6.82 -14.74 15.95
C ASP A 496 -8.32 -14.80 15.63
N GLU A 497 -9.19 -14.59 16.62
CA GLU A 497 -10.63 -14.56 16.38
C GLU A 497 -11.07 -13.26 15.67
N SER A 498 -10.34 -12.17 15.88
CA SER A 498 -10.74 -10.83 15.45
C SER A 498 -9.76 -10.17 14.48
N ILE A 499 -8.54 -9.84 14.93
CA ILE A 499 -7.57 -9.06 14.15
C ILE A 499 -6.18 -9.59 14.41
N VAL A 500 -5.39 -9.84 13.36
CA VAL A 500 -3.95 -10.10 13.45
C VAL A 500 -3.18 -8.83 13.11
N ASN A 501 -2.39 -8.31 14.06
CA ASN A 501 -1.65 -7.05 13.92
C ASN A 501 -0.17 -7.26 13.62
N CYS A 502 0.51 -8.12 14.38
CA CYS A 502 1.96 -8.30 14.28
C CYS A 502 2.31 -9.65 13.67
N LEU A 503 3.33 -9.68 12.82
CA LEU A 503 3.87 -10.92 12.26
C LEU A 503 5.37 -10.81 12.10
N GLN A 504 6.09 -11.69 12.78
CA GLN A 504 7.54 -11.72 12.77
C GLN A 504 8.01 -13.12 12.36
N PRO A 505 8.41 -13.31 11.09
CA PRO A 505 9.02 -14.54 10.65
C PRO A 505 10.40 -14.69 11.28
N HIS A 506 10.79 -15.93 11.55
CA HIS A 506 12.12 -16.23 12.05
C HIS A 506 13.16 -15.97 10.93
N PRO A 507 14.33 -15.38 11.25
CA PRO A 507 15.32 -14.99 10.23
C PRO A 507 15.92 -16.16 9.45
N SER A 508 16.05 -17.35 10.07
CA SER A 508 16.69 -18.53 9.46
C SER A 508 15.79 -19.76 9.27
N TYR A 509 14.98 -20.13 10.27
CA TYR A 509 14.05 -21.26 10.19
C TYR A 509 12.71 -20.87 9.56
N CYS A 510 12.03 -21.85 8.96
CA CYS A 510 10.65 -21.69 8.49
C CYS A 510 9.70 -21.69 9.70
N PHE A 511 9.60 -20.54 10.35
CA PHE A 511 8.88 -20.34 11.59
C PHE A 511 8.31 -18.93 11.61
N LEU A 512 7.11 -18.73 12.17
CA LEU A 512 6.45 -17.42 12.22
C LEU A 512 5.79 -17.24 13.58
N ALA A 513 5.88 -16.03 14.14
CA ALA A 513 5.09 -15.62 15.28
C ALA A 513 4.03 -14.62 14.82
N THR A 514 2.78 -14.80 15.27
CA THR A 514 1.69 -13.85 15.05
C THR A 514 1.08 -13.42 16.37
N SER A 515 0.59 -12.19 16.43
CA SER A 515 -0.21 -11.69 17.54
C SER A 515 -1.21 -10.65 17.07
N GLY A 516 -2.33 -10.57 17.76
CA GLY A 516 -3.42 -9.67 17.43
C GLY A 516 -4.01 -9.00 18.65
N ILE A 517 -5.34 -8.95 18.70
CA ILE A 517 -6.10 -8.45 19.85
C ILE A 517 -6.29 -9.55 20.91
N ASP A 518 -6.24 -10.82 20.50
CA ASP A 518 -6.33 -11.93 21.43
C ASP A 518 -5.12 -11.89 22.38
N PRO A 519 -5.26 -12.28 23.66
CA PRO A 519 -4.17 -12.26 24.64
C PRO A 519 -3.20 -13.45 24.47
N VAL A 520 -2.92 -13.84 23.23
CA VAL A 520 -2.05 -14.97 22.89
C VAL A 520 -1.09 -14.62 21.76
N VAL A 521 0.11 -15.19 21.83
CA VAL A 521 1.07 -15.20 20.71
C VAL A 521 1.05 -16.60 20.15
N ARG A 522 0.84 -16.72 18.83
CA ARG A 522 0.80 -18.00 18.13
C ARG A 522 2.08 -18.22 17.36
N LEU A 523 2.61 -19.43 17.45
CA LEU A 523 3.82 -19.86 16.76
C LEU A 523 3.44 -20.86 15.67
N TRP A 524 3.96 -20.65 14.48
CA TRP A 524 3.62 -21.39 13.28
C TRP A 524 4.85 -22.07 12.73
N SER A 525 4.72 -23.36 12.45
CA SER A 525 5.75 -24.17 11.81
C SER A 525 5.11 -25.11 10.80
N PRO A 526 5.85 -25.54 9.76
CA PRO A 526 5.36 -26.55 8.81
C PRO A 526 4.99 -27.84 9.54
N ARG A 527 3.83 -28.39 9.20
CA ARG A 527 3.39 -29.71 9.68
C ARG A 527 3.66 -30.78 8.63
N PRO A 528 3.90 -32.03 9.03
CA PRO A 528 3.96 -33.15 8.10
C PRO A 528 2.64 -33.29 7.34
N GLU A 529 2.70 -33.60 6.04
CA GLU A 529 1.50 -33.81 5.21
C GLU A 529 0.63 -34.99 5.70
N SER A 530 1.21 -35.90 6.48
CA SER A 530 0.53 -37.06 7.05
C SER A 530 -0.47 -36.72 8.17
N GLU A 531 -0.43 -35.52 8.76
CA GLU A 531 -1.19 -35.19 9.97
C GLU A 531 -2.63 -34.66 9.73
N GLY A 532 -3.18 -34.87 8.54
CA GLY A 532 -4.54 -34.42 8.20
C GLY A 532 -4.67 -32.90 8.07
N PRO A 533 -5.87 -32.40 7.73
CA PRO A 533 -6.08 -30.98 7.47
C PRO A 533 -5.97 -30.15 8.75
N ASP A 534 -5.20 -29.07 8.70
CA ASP A 534 -5.13 -28.10 9.78
C ASP A 534 -6.45 -27.32 9.87
N ARG A 535 -7.05 -27.32 11.07
CA ARG A 535 -8.31 -26.63 11.38
C ARG A 535 -8.22 -25.12 11.21
N ARG A 536 -7.01 -24.55 11.24
CA ARG A 536 -6.78 -23.11 11.04
C ARG A 536 -6.64 -22.72 9.58
N VAL A 537 -6.62 -23.67 8.64
CA VAL A 537 -6.59 -23.35 7.21
C VAL A 537 -7.97 -22.89 6.77
N VAL A 538 -8.03 -21.67 6.23
CA VAL A 538 -9.23 -21.15 5.56
C VAL A 538 -9.35 -21.85 4.21
N GLN A 539 -10.34 -22.73 4.07
CA GLN A 539 -10.52 -23.56 2.88
C GLN A 539 -10.96 -22.72 1.66
N ASP A 540 -11.90 -21.80 1.86
CA ASP A 540 -12.37 -20.90 0.81
C ASP A 540 -11.66 -19.55 0.91
N MET A 541 -10.43 -19.51 0.38
CA MET A 541 -9.61 -18.30 0.37
C MET A 541 -10.22 -17.17 -0.48
N GLU A 542 -10.94 -17.52 -1.55
CA GLU A 542 -11.54 -16.54 -2.46
C GLU A 542 -12.70 -15.82 -1.77
N SER A 543 -13.58 -16.54 -1.07
CA SER A 543 -14.65 -15.94 -0.28
C SER A 543 -14.10 -15.05 0.84
N ALA A 544 -13.04 -15.48 1.54
CA ALA A 544 -12.36 -14.64 2.54
C ALA A 544 -11.82 -13.34 1.93
N CYS A 545 -11.14 -13.42 0.78
CA CYS A 545 -10.66 -12.24 0.07
C CYS A 545 -11.81 -11.31 -0.36
N GLN A 546 -12.90 -11.86 -0.89
CA GLN A 546 -14.07 -11.08 -1.31
C GLN A 546 -14.75 -10.40 -0.12
N ALA A 547 -14.85 -11.08 1.03
CA ALA A 547 -15.37 -10.50 2.26
C ALA A 547 -14.51 -9.32 2.72
N ASN A 548 -13.18 -9.45 2.65
CA ASN A 548 -12.25 -8.36 2.95
C ASN A 548 -12.37 -7.19 1.96
N GLN A 549 -12.56 -7.47 0.67
CA GLN A 549 -12.83 -6.42 -0.34
C GLN A 549 -14.11 -5.65 -0.03
N ARG A 550 -15.18 -6.33 0.40
CA ARG A 550 -16.42 -5.67 0.84
C ARG A 550 -16.19 -4.86 2.11
N ARG A 551 -15.51 -5.44 3.11
CA ARG A 551 -15.20 -4.78 4.39
C ARG A 551 -14.40 -3.50 4.22
N MET A 552 -13.47 -3.45 3.27
CA MET A 552 -12.77 -2.20 2.98
C MET A 552 -13.69 -1.15 2.37
N ASN A 553 -14.68 -1.56 1.56
CA ASN A 553 -15.62 -0.69 0.85
C ASN A 553 -16.89 -0.35 1.66
N ALA A 554 -17.09 -1.00 2.80
CA ALA A 554 -18.24 -0.81 3.67
C ALA A 554 -18.23 0.57 4.36
N ASP A 555 -19.41 1.06 4.70
CA ASP A 555 -19.59 2.29 5.48
C ASP A 555 -19.07 2.07 6.92
N PRO A 556 -18.51 3.08 7.61
CA PRO A 556 -18.07 2.97 9.00
C PRO A 556 -19.07 2.33 9.95
N LEU A 557 -20.37 2.62 9.82
CA LEU A 557 -21.38 1.99 10.67
C LEU A 557 -21.45 0.49 10.40
N GLU A 558 -21.38 0.10 9.13
CA GLU A 558 -21.35 -1.30 8.71
C GLU A 558 -20.06 -1.98 9.19
N VAL A 559 -18.90 -1.33 9.06
CA VAL A 559 -17.63 -1.83 9.59
C VAL A 559 -17.69 -1.99 11.11
N MET A 560 -18.28 -1.04 11.84
CA MET A 560 -18.47 -1.12 13.28
C MET A 560 -19.38 -2.29 13.67
N LEU A 561 -20.50 -2.48 12.96
CA LEU A 561 -21.42 -3.60 13.18
C LEU A 561 -20.75 -4.95 12.88
N LEU A 562 -19.98 -5.04 11.79
CA LEU A 562 -19.18 -6.21 11.45
C LEU A 562 -18.14 -6.49 12.54
N ASN A 563 -17.51 -5.46 13.12
CA ASN A 563 -16.55 -5.59 14.22
C ASN A 563 -17.19 -6.01 15.54
N MET A 564 -18.45 -5.69 15.74
CA MET A 564 -19.24 -6.10 16.91
C MET A 564 -19.87 -7.50 16.75
N GLY A 565 -19.59 -8.20 15.65
CA GLY A 565 -20.09 -9.56 15.40
C GLY A 565 -21.52 -9.61 14.86
N TYR A 566 -22.13 -8.48 14.51
CA TYR A 566 -23.45 -8.46 13.88
C TYR A 566 -23.34 -8.90 12.41
N ARG A 567 -23.93 -10.06 12.10
CA ARG A 567 -24.23 -10.45 10.72
C ARG A 567 -25.48 -9.69 10.29
N ILE A 568 -25.37 -8.77 9.34
CA ILE A 568 -26.54 -8.13 8.74
C ILE A 568 -27.28 -9.18 7.90
N THR A 569 -28.33 -9.77 8.46
CA THR A 569 -29.23 -10.69 7.77
C THR A 569 -30.05 -9.92 6.73
N GLY A 570 -29.83 -10.21 5.44
CA GLY A 570 -30.58 -9.60 4.33
C GLY A 570 -29.84 -9.45 3.00
N LEU A 571 -28.55 -9.80 2.91
CA LEU A 571 -27.71 -9.56 1.72
C LEU A 571 -27.05 -10.83 1.14
N SER A 572 -27.69 -12.00 1.26
CA SER A 572 -27.43 -13.08 0.31
C SER A 572 -28.06 -12.69 -1.03
N GLY A 573 -27.23 -12.38 -2.03
CA GLY A 573 -27.68 -12.03 -3.37
C GLY A 573 -28.66 -13.07 -3.91
N GLY A 574 -29.90 -12.64 -4.11
CA GLY A 574 -30.92 -13.43 -4.77
C GLY A 574 -30.55 -13.68 -6.23
N GLY A 575 -30.17 -14.92 -6.55
CA GLY A 575 -30.47 -15.53 -7.85
C GLY A 575 -31.90 -16.12 -7.80
N PRO A 576 -32.64 -16.16 -8.91
CA PRO A 576 -34.08 -16.41 -8.89
C PRO A 576 -34.40 -17.89 -8.65
N GLY A 577 -35.33 -18.13 -7.72
CA GLY A 577 -36.30 -19.22 -7.77
C GLY A 577 -35.85 -20.60 -7.31
N THR A 578 -36.25 -21.00 -6.10
CA THR A 578 -37.16 -22.15 -5.88
C THR A 578 -37.70 -22.07 -4.46
N GLY A 579 -39.03 -22.16 -4.33
CA GLY A 579 -39.73 -22.04 -3.06
C GLY A 579 -39.83 -23.37 -2.30
N SER A 580 -39.74 -23.27 -0.98
CA SER A 580 -40.32 -24.09 0.11
C SER A 580 -39.51 -23.72 1.35
N GLY A 581 -40.02 -23.44 2.54
CA GLY A 581 -41.27 -23.69 3.24
C GLY A 581 -40.81 -23.77 4.71
N GLY A 582 -41.39 -22.95 5.59
CA GLY A 582 -40.78 -22.54 6.86
C GLY A 582 -40.45 -23.63 7.89
N SER A 583 -39.65 -23.26 8.88
CA SER A 583 -40.03 -23.35 10.30
C SER A 583 -39.04 -22.54 11.14
N ASP A 584 -39.60 -21.67 11.97
CA ASP A 584 -38.94 -20.99 13.08
C ASP A 584 -38.32 -22.01 14.03
N ASP A 585 -37.10 -21.75 14.51
CA ASP A 585 -36.64 -22.23 15.82
C ASP A 585 -35.74 -21.15 16.42
N GLU A 586 -36.23 -20.62 17.54
CA GLU A 586 -35.45 -19.86 18.51
C GLU A 586 -34.30 -20.74 19.02
N ASP A 587 -33.08 -20.21 19.11
CA ASP A 587 -32.29 -20.56 20.27
C ASP A 587 -31.22 -19.54 20.67
N THR A 588 -31.31 -19.26 21.96
CA THR A 588 -30.45 -18.53 22.87
C THR A 588 -28.94 -18.75 22.70
N ALA A 589 -28.18 -17.65 22.74
CA ALA A 589 -26.83 -17.64 23.30
C ALA A 589 -26.50 -16.24 23.84
N GLU A 590 -26.62 -16.09 25.16
CA GLU A 590 -26.03 -14.98 25.92
C GLU A 590 -24.51 -14.96 25.71
N GLY A 591 -24.02 -13.98 24.96
CA GLY A 591 -22.62 -13.59 24.95
C GLY A 591 -22.53 -12.14 25.41
N GLN A 592 -22.31 -11.91 26.71
CA GLN A 592 -21.99 -10.57 27.23
C GLN A 592 -20.72 -10.05 26.55
N VAL A 593 -20.89 -9.13 25.59
CA VAL A 593 -19.80 -8.36 25.02
C VAL A 593 -19.42 -7.27 26.03
N GLN A 594 -18.35 -7.50 26.79
CA GLN A 594 -17.70 -6.43 27.55
C GLN A 594 -16.99 -5.49 26.57
N CYS A 595 -17.66 -4.40 26.19
CA CYS A 595 -16.99 -3.22 25.65
C CYS A 595 -16.03 -2.68 26.72
N ARG A 596 -14.72 -2.88 26.56
CA ARG A 596 -13.72 -2.18 27.38
C ARG A 596 -13.50 -0.77 26.80
N PRO A 597 -13.40 0.28 27.65
CA PRO A 597 -13.13 1.62 27.18
C PRO A 597 -11.72 1.73 26.58
N SER A 598 -11.62 2.60 25.58
CA SER A 598 -10.46 3.02 24.81
C SER A 598 -9.25 3.50 25.63
#